data_AF-A0A482EQK5-F1
#
_entry.id   AF-A0A482EQK5-F1
#
_cell.length_a   1.000
_cell.length_b   1.000
_cell.length_c   1.000
_cell.angle_alpha   90.00
_cell.angle_beta   90.00
_cell.angle_gamma   90.00
#
_symmetry.space_group_name_H-M   'P 1'
#
loop_
_entity.id
_entity.type
_entity.pdbx_description
1 polymer ?
#
loop_
_entity_poly.entity_id
_entity_poly.type
_entity_poly.pdbx_seq_one_letter_code
_entity_poly.pdbx_strand_id
1 'polypeptide(L)'
;MSTWFMFMFQESNSYYADNLISFHNMVMMMIIMISTLTVYIIMDLFLNKFSNLFLLKNHNIEIIWTVIPIIILLIICFPSLKILYLIDEIVNPFFSVKSIGHQWYWSYEYPEFNNIEFDSYMLNYSNLNQFRLLETDNRLIIPMNIP
;
A
#
# COMPACT_ATOMS: atom_id res chain seq x y z
N MET A 1 0.54 1.35 -14.59
CA MET A 1 1.54 0.31 -14.87
C MET A 1 2.88 0.72 -14.30
N SER A 2 3.68 -0.24 -13.82
CA SER A 2 5.01 0.04 -13.31
C SER A 2 5.94 0.50 -14.43
N THR A 3 6.56 1.66 -14.26
CA THR A 3 7.63 2.14 -15.13
C THR A 3 8.99 1.61 -14.65
N TRP A 4 10.01 1.78 -15.48
CA TRP A 4 11.38 1.41 -15.12
C TRP A 4 11.87 2.26 -13.95
N PHE A 5 12.57 1.66 -12.98
CA PHE A 5 13.09 2.33 -11.79
C PHE A 5 12.04 3.07 -10.93
N MET A 6 10.83 2.51 -10.83
CA MET A 6 9.77 3.09 -10.02
C MET A 6 10.01 2.81 -8.52
N PHE A 7 10.22 3.87 -7.73
CA PHE A 7 10.42 3.78 -6.27
C PHE A 7 9.14 3.98 -5.45
N MET A 8 8.15 4.69 -5.99
CA MET A 8 6.87 4.98 -5.31
C MET A 8 5.79 3.99 -5.76
N PHE A 9 4.55 4.18 -5.30
CA PHE A 9 3.39 3.45 -5.82
C PHE A 9 3.00 3.91 -7.23
N GLN A 10 2.24 3.06 -7.93
CA GLN A 10 1.64 3.44 -9.21
C GLN A 10 0.61 4.55 -8.97
N GLU A 11 0.33 5.33 -10.01
CA GLU A 11 -0.74 6.34 -9.96
C GLU A 11 -2.07 5.69 -9.57
N SER A 12 -2.82 6.39 -8.71
CA SER A 12 -4.10 5.91 -8.20
C SER A 12 -5.19 5.99 -9.28
N ASN A 13 -5.90 4.88 -9.49
CA ASN A 13 -7.06 4.81 -10.39
C ASN A 13 -8.41 4.76 -9.64
N SER A 14 -8.40 4.83 -8.32
CA SER A 14 -9.60 4.81 -7.49
C SER A 14 -9.43 5.66 -6.23
N TYR A 15 -10.55 6.10 -5.66
CA TYR A 15 -10.57 6.86 -4.40
C TYR A 15 -9.90 6.10 -3.25
N TYR A 16 -10.11 4.79 -3.17
CA TYR A 16 -9.48 3.93 -2.16
C TYR A 16 -7.95 3.88 -2.31
N ALA A 17 -7.45 3.77 -3.55
CA ALA A 17 -6.01 3.75 -3.80
C ALA A 17 -5.35 5.08 -3.39
N ASP A 18 -6.01 6.21 -3.64
CA ASP A 18 -5.50 7.53 -3.25
C ASP A 18 -5.41 7.68 -1.72
N ASN A 19 -6.45 7.24 -1.00
CA ASN A 19 -6.43 7.19 0.47
C ASN A 19 -5.31 6.30 1.00
N LEU A 20 -5.05 5.13 0.39
CA LEU A 20 -3.96 4.25 0.79
C LEU A 20 -2.59 4.88 0.56
N ILE A 21 -2.39 5.57 -0.57
CA ILE A 21 -1.13 6.29 -0.87
C ILE A 21 -0.91 7.42 0.15
N SER A 22 -1.95 8.20 0.47
CA SER A 22 -1.83 9.27 1.48
C SER A 22 -1.49 8.73 2.87
N PHE A 23 -2.10 7.61 3.29
CA PHE A 23 -1.77 6.94 4.55
C PHE A 23 -0.35 6.39 4.56
N HIS A 24 0.08 5.75 3.48
CA HIS A 24 1.46 5.30 3.35
C HIS A 24 2.45 6.46 3.49
N ASN A 25 2.20 7.60 2.83
CA ASN A 25 3.08 8.76 2.92
C ASN A 25 3.17 9.30 4.36
N MET A 26 2.05 9.33 5.09
CA MET A 26 2.04 9.69 6.51
C MET A 26 2.86 8.72 7.36
N VAL A 27 2.70 7.40 7.16
CA VAL A 27 3.46 6.38 7.91
C VAL A 27 4.95 6.46 7.58
N MET A 28 5.31 6.60 6.30
CA MET A 28 6.69 6.74 5.87
C MET A 28 7.36 7.99 6.46
N MET A 29 6.64 9.10 6.53
CA MET A 29 7.14 10.30 7.21
C MET A 29 7.48 10.01 8.68
N MET A 30 6.60 9.32 9.41
CA MET A 30 6.85 8.94 10.81
C MET A 30 8.05 8.00 10.96
N ILE A 31 8.17 6.99 10.09
CA ILE A 31 9.29 6.04 10.13
C ILE A 31 10.62 6.76 9.87
N ILE A 32 10.67 7.67 8.88
CA ILE A 32 11.87 8.46 8.58
C ILE A 32 12.23 9.37 9.76
N MET A 33 11.25 9.98 10.42
CA MET A 33 11.50 10.81 11.60
C MET A 33 12.10 10.00 12.76
N ILE A 34 11.58 8.79 13.03
CA ILE A 34 12.11 7.93 14.10
C ILE A 34 13.50 7.41 13.73
N SER A 35 13.71 6.95 12.49
CA SER A 35 14.99 6.42 12.07
C SER A 35 16.08 7.49 12.08
N THR A 36 15.80 8.70 11.61
CA THR A 36 16.75 9.82 11.66
C THR A 36 17.08 10.23 13.10
N LEU A 37 16.10 10.26 14.01
CA LEU A 37 16.34 10.53 15.43
C LEU A 37 17.26 9.47 16.06
N THR A 38 17.00 8.19 15.81
CA THR A 38 17.82 7.10 16.35
C THR A 38 19.25 7.14 15.82
N VAL A 39 19.43 7.35 14.51
CA VAL A 39 20.75 7.52 13.90
C VAL A 39 21.48 8.71 14.51
N TYR A 40 20.80 9.82 14.74
CA TYR A 40 21.38 11.00 15.37
C TYR A 40 21.88 10.70 16.80
N ILE A 41 21.08 10.05 17.64
CA ILE A 41 21.48 9.67 19.02
C ILE A 41 22.68 8.74 18.99
N ILE A 42 22.70 7.76 18.09
CA ILE A 42 23.83 6.83 17.96
C ILE A 42 25.11 7.59 17.56
N MET A 43 25.02 8.50 16.59
CA MET A 43 26.17 9.31 16.17
C MET A 43 26.70 10.19 17.32
N ASP A 44 25.82 10.80 18.10
CA ASP A 44 26.23 11.61 19.27
C ASP A 44 26.95 10.78 20.32
N LEU A 45 26.45 9.57 20.62
CA LEU A 45 27.09 8.65 21.56
C LEU A 45 28.51 8.23 21.12
N PHE A 46 28.74 8.05 19.82
CA PHE A 46 30.08 7.72 19.29
C PHE A 46 31.04 8.90 19.29
N LEU A 47 30.55 10.12 19.08
CA LEU A 47 31.38 11.33 19.03
C LEU A 47 31.68 11.91 20.41
N ASN A 48 30.86 11.58 21.41
CA ASN A 48 31.00 12.11 22.76
C ASN A 48 32.24 11.56 23.47
N LYS A 49 33.08 12.46 23.99
CA LYS A 49 34.31 12.12 24.72
C LYS A 49 34.10 12.03 26.24
N PHE A 50 32.99 12.52 26.75
CA PHE A 50 32.72 12.57 28.19
C PHE A 50 32.12 11.25 28.70
N SER A 51 32.62 10.76 29.82
CA SER A 51 32.11 9.56 30.49
C SER A 51 31.32 9.89 31.75
N ASN A 52 30.15 9.29 31.92
CA ASN A 52 29.42 9.30 33.20
C ASN A 52 29.13 7.85 33.65
N LEU A 53 29.81 7.40 34.71
CA LEU A 53 29.72 6.03 35.22
C LEU A 53 28.58 5.83 36.25
N PHE A 54 28.06 6.90 36.83
CA PHE A 54 27.08 6.82 37.93
C PHE A 54 25.61 6.82 37.45
N LEU A 55 25.36 6.83 36.14
CA LEU A 55 24.01 6.85 35.56
C LEU A 55 23.39 5.44 35.51
N LEU A 56 23.16 4.84 36.68
CA LEU A 56 22.67 3.45 36.79
C LEU A 56 21.15 3.31 36.61
N LYS A 57 20.38 4.31 37.05
CA LYS A 57 18.92 4.27 36.98
C LYS A 57 18.36 5.68 36.77
N ASN A 58 17.54 5.84 35.75
CA ASN A 58 16.79 7.08 35.54
C ASN A 58 15.37 6.79 35.06
N HIS A 59 14.47 6.60 36.02
CA HIS A 59 13.06 6.26 35.75
C HIS A 59 12.37 7.33 34.88
N ASN A 60 12.77 8.60 34.99
CA ASN A 60 12.14 9.67 34.22
C ASN A 60 12.35 9.48 32.71
N ILE A 61 13.53 9.00 32.28
CA ILE A 61 13.82 8.72 30.87
C ILE A 61 13.00 7.52 30.38
N GLU A 62 12.85 6.50 31.23
CA GLU A 62 12.06 5.31 30.89
C GLU A 62 10.59 5.64 30.64
N ILE A 63 10.01 6.55 31.43
CA ILE A 63 8.64 7.02 31.21
C ILE A 63 8.54 7.77 29.88
N ILE A 64 9.51 8.64 29.58
CA ILE A 64 9.50 9.45 28.37
C ILE A 64 9.56 8.55 27.12
N TRP A 65 10.51 7.62 27.05
CA TRP A 65 10.67 6.76 25.88
C TRP A 65 9.60 5.68 25.74
N THR A 66 8.74 5.45 26.75
CA THR A 66 7.62 4.51 26.66
C THR A 66 6.35 5.21 26.24
N VAL A 67 6.08 6.40 26.80
CA VAL A 67 4.89 7.19 26.48
C VAL A 67 4.95 7.76 25.06
N ILE A 68 6.11 8.26 24.61
CA ILE A 68 6.25 8.86 23.28
C ILE A 68 5.87 7.86 22.15
N PRO A 69 6.43 6.62 22.10
CA PRO A 69 6.05 5.66 21.07
C PRO A 69 4.57 5.26 21.10
N ILE A 70 3.96 5.15 22.28
CA ILE A 70 2.53 4.83 22.40
C ILE A 70 1.68 5.92 21.72
N ILE A 71 2.01 7.20 21.94
CA ILE A 71 1.29 8.31 21.31
C ILE A 71 1.45 8.27 19.79
N ILE A 72 2.65 8.01 19.28
CA ILE A 72 2.91 7.90 17.84
C ILE A 72 2.07 6.76 17.23
N LEU A 73 2.00 5.60 17.89
CA LEU A 73 1.20 4.48 17.41
C LEU A 73 -0.29 4.80 17.37
N LEU A 74 -0.82 5.51 18.38
CA LEU A 74 -2.21 5.96 18.37
C LEU A 74 -2.50 6.88 17.18
N ILE A 75 -1.61 7.83 16.89
CA ILE A 75 -1.75 8.74 15.74
C ILE A 75 -1.78 7.98 14.41
N ILE A 76 -1.01 6.91 14.27
CA ILE A 76 -1.01 6.04 13.06
C ILE A 76 -2.28 5.19 13.00
N CYS A 77 -2.77 4.72 14.15
CA CYS A 77 -3.93 3.81 14.24
C CYS A 77 -5.25 4.48 13.82
N PHE A 78 -5.46 5.75 14.15
CA PHE A 78 -6.70 6.44 13.79
C PHE A 78 -6.99 6.49 12.26
N PRO A 79 -6.08 6.99 11.41
CA PRO A 79 -6.30 7.00 9.97
C PRO A 79 -6.30 5.59 9.37
N SER A 80 -5.54 4.63 9.92
CA SER A 80 -5.52 3.26 9.40
C SER A 80 -6.87 2.57 9.56
N LEU A 81 -7.49 2.69 10.74
CA LEU A 81 -8.82 2.14 10.99
C LEU A 81 -9.89 2.82 10.14
N LYS A 82 -9.81 4.15 9.99
CA LYS A 82 -10.73 4.88 9.12
C LYS A 82 -10.70 4.34 7.68
N ILE A 83 -9.51 4.12 7.12
CA ILE A 83 -9.36 3.60 5.76
C ILE A 83 -9.86 2.16 5.65
N LEU A 84 -9.60 1.32 6.66
CA LEU A 84 -10.10 -0.04 6.70
C LEU A 84 -11.62 -0.09 6.57
N TYR A 85 -12.33 0.70 7.37
CA TYR A 85 -13.80 0.75 7.31
C TYR A 85 -14.30 1.34 5.99
N LEU A 86 -13.62 2.34 5.42
CA LEU A 86 -13.99 2.90 4.11
C LEU A 86 -13.93 1.85 3.00
N ILE A 87 -12.94 0.95 3.03
CA ILE A 87 -12.78 -0.10 2.01
C ILE A 87 -13.84 -1.20 2.15
N ASP A 88 -14.28 -1.49 3.39
CA ASP A 88 -15.26 -2.53 3.67
C ASP A 88 -16.70 -2.09 3.33
N GLU A 89 -16.96 -0.78 3.26
CA GLU A 89 -18.25 -0.25 2.82
C GLU A 89 -18.49 -0.55 1.32
N ILE A 90 -19.30 -1.58 1.04
CA ILE A 90 -19.81 -1.87 -0.29
C ILE A 90 -20.88 -0.83 -0.64
N VAL A 91 -20.50 0.16 -1.45
CA VAL A 91 -21.46 1.08 -2.06
C VAL A 91 -22.19 0.33 -3.17
N ASN A 92 -23.52 0.37 -3.15
CA ASN A 92 -24.42 -0.29 -4.11
C ASN A 92 -23.82 -0.39 -5.53
N PRO A 93 -23.35 -1.57 -5.96
CA PRO A 93 -22.71 -1.71 -7.26
C PRO A 93 -23.74 -1.61 -8.39
N PHE A 94 -23.35 -1.03 -9.52
CA PHE A 94 -24.25 -0.96 -10.69
C PHE A 94 -24.37 -2.28 -11.45
N PHE A 95 -23.29 -3.06 -11.49
CA PHE A 95 -23.27 -4.39 -12.08
C PHE A 95 -22.18 -5.24 -11.44
N SER A 96 -22.33 -6.55 -11.58
CA SER A 96 -21.36 -7.54 -11.10
C SER A 96 -20.56 -8.16 -12.24
N VAL A 97 -19.27 -8.42 -12.00
CA VAL A 97 -18.41 -9.23 -12.87
C VAL A 97 -17.80 -10.34 -12.02
N LYS A 98 -17.91 -11.58 -12.48
CA LYS A 98 -17.22 -12.70 -11.83
C LYS A 98 -15.91 -12.95 -12.54
N SER A 99 -14.86 -13.17 -11.76
CA SER A 99 -13.54 -13.55 -12.24
C SER A 99 -13.21 -14.93 -11.68
N ILE A 100 -13.09 -15.93 -12.54
CA ILE A 100 -12.78 -17.31 -12.17
C ILE A 100 -11.33 -17.60 -12.57
N GLY A 101 -10.53 -18.02 -11.59
CA GLY A 101 -9.13 -18.38 -11.81
C GLY A 101 -8.98 -19.84 -12.20
N HIS A 102 -8.34 -20.10 -13.34
CA HIS A 102 -7.95 -21.44 -13.78
C HIS A 102 -6.42 -21.60 -13.71
N GLN A 103 -5.92 -22.79 -14.03
CA GLN A 103 -4.48 -23.00 -14.16
C GLN A 103 -3.94 -22.20 -15.35
N TRP A 104 -3.26 -21.08 -15.05
CA TRP A 104 -2.57 -20.16 -15.96
C TRP A 104 -3.45 -19.26 -16.86
N TYR A 105 -4.74 -19.13 -16.58
CA TYR A 105 -5.60 -18.15 -17.25
C TYR A 105 -6.78 -17.74 -16.35
N TRP A 106 -7.48 -16.69 -16.76
CA TRP A 106 -8.68 -16.19 -16.09
C TRP A 106 -9.87 -16.26 -17.04
N SER A 107 -11.05 -16.56 -16.50
CA SER A 107 -12.32 -16.45 -17.21
C SER A 107 -13.21 -15.41 -16.53
N TYR A 108 -13.92 -14.63 -17.33
CA TYR A 108 -14.75 -13.54 -16.86
C TYR A 108 -16.20 -13.74 -17.29
N GLU A 109 -17.13 -13.57 -16.35
CA GLU A 109 -18.58 -13.67 -16.60
C GLU A 109 -19.28 -12.35 -16.27
N TYR A 110 -20.13 -11.90 -17.18
CA TYR A 110 -21.04 -10.77 -17.02
C TYR A 110 -22.48 -11.29 -16.86
N PRO A 111 -22.92 -11.66 -15.65
CA PRO A 111 -24.22 -12.31 -15.43
C PRO A 111 -25.41 -11.43 -15.83
N GLU A 112 -25.28 -10.11 -15.70
CA GLU A 112 -26.36 -9.15 -16.00
C GLU A 112 -26.47 -8.82 -17.49
N PHE A 113 -25.41 -9.11 -18.27
CA PHE A 113 -25.35 -8.85 -19.71
C PHE A 113 -25.40 -10.17 -20.49
N ASN A 114 -26.57 -10.80 -20.53
CA ASN A 114 -26.83 -12.05 -21.28
C ASN A 114 -25.83 -13.19 -20.96
N ASN A 115 -25.28 -13.24 -19.75
CA ASN A 115 -24.25 -14.21 -19.36
C ASN A 115 -23.07 -14.27 -20.36
N ILE A 116 -22.58 -13.12 -20.82
CA ILE A 116 -21.37 -13.10 -21.65
C ILE A 116 -20.21 -13.66 -20.84
N GLU A 117 -19.57 -14.70 -21.39
CA GLU A 117 -18.40 -15.36 -20.82
C GLU A 117 -17.24 -15.37 -21.82
N PHE A 118 -16.02 -15.17 -21.34
CA PHE A 118 -14.83 -15.35 -22.16
C PHE A 118 -13.59 -15.66 -21.31
N ASP A 119 -12.64 -16.37 -21.92
CA ASP A 119 -11.32 -16.65 -21.36
C ASP A 119 -10.31 -15.57 -21.77
N SER A 120 -9.43 -15.20 -20.85
CA SER A 120 -8.28 -14.33 -21.08
C SER A 120 -6.98 -15.10 -20.84
N TYR A 121 -6.27 -15.37 -21.93
CA TYR A 121 -4.93 -15.97 -21.91
C TYR A 121 -3.88 -14.88 -22.08
N MET A 122 -2.66 -15.17 -21.61
CA MET A 122 -1.49 -14.34 -21.88
C MET A 122 -1.06 -14.51 -23.33
N LEU A 123 -0.83 -13.40 -24.03
CA LEU A 123 -0.33 -13.44 -25.40
C LEU A 123 1.11 -13.96 -25.43
N ASN A 124 1.38 -14.87 -26.36
CA ASN A 124 2.75 -15.25 -26.70
C ASN A 124 3.49 -14.04 -27.28
N TYR A 125 4.78 -13.91 -26.96
CA TYR A 125 5.61 -12.80 -27.39
C TYR A 125 5.93 -12.90 -28.89
N SER A 126 4.96 -12.53 -29.74
CA SER A 126 5.09 -12.51 -31.19
C SER A 126 5.13 -11.08 -31.76
N ASN A 127 4.51 -10.10 -31.06
CA ASN A 127 4.38 -8.74 -31.56
C ASN A 127 5.30 -7.76 -30.80
N LEU A 128 6.05 -6.96 -31.56
CA LEU A 128 7.07 -6.03 -31.04
C LEU A 128 6.52 -4.84 -30.26
N ASN A 129 5.23 -4.53 -30.36
CA ASN A 129 4.62 -3.34 -29.76
C ASN A 129 3.85 -3.62 -28.47
N GLN A 130 3.98 -4.82 -27.91
CA GLN A 130 3.19 -5.29 -26.79
C GLN A 130 4.00 -5.42 -25.51
N PHE A 131 3.36 -5.19 -24.36
CA PHE A 131 4.00 -5.40 -23.07
C PHE A 131 4.19 -6.90 -22.81
N ARG A 132 5.46 -7.32 -22.74
CA ARG A 132 5.85 -8.70 -22.44
C ARG A 132 5.27 -9.14 -21.10
N LEU A 133 4.58 -10.29 -21.08
CA LEU A 133 3.96 -10.91 -19.90
C LEU A 133 2.81 -10.11 -19.24
N LEU A 134 2.30 -9.05 -19.86
CA LEU A 134 1.16 -8.30 -19.31
C LEU A 134 -0.04 -8.30 -20.25
N GLU A 135 0.18 -8.49 -21.54
CA GLU A 135 -0.92 -8.48 -22.49
C GLU A 135 -1.66 -9.81 -22.56
N THR A 136 -2.97 -9.67 -22.74
CA THR A 136 -3.92 -10.77 -22.89
C THR A 136 -4.67 -10.67 -24.21
N ASP A 137 -5.15 -11.81 -24.68
CA ASP A 137 -5.93 -11.93 -25.92
C ASP A 137 -7.25 -11.17 -25.79
N ASN A 138 -8.02 -11.49 -24.74
CA ASN A 138 -9.24 -10.81 -24.36
C ASN A 138 -8.99 -9.96 -23.11
N ARG A 139 -9.31 -8.66 -23.18
CA ARG A 139 -9.22 -7.74 -22.05
C ARG A 139 -10.58 -7.63 -21.39
N LEU A 140 -10.58 -7.56 -20.06
CA LEU A 140 -11.77 -7.23 -19.30
C LEU A 140 -12.14 -5.75 -19.53
N ILE A 141 -13.38 -5.52 -19.96
CA ILE A 141 -13.91 -4.20 -20.31
C ILE A 141 -14.87 -3.76 -19.19
N ILE A 142 -14.61 -2.60 -18.61
CA ILE A 142 -15.45 -1.98 -17.57
C ILE A 142 -15.69 -0.51 -17.96
N PRO A 143 -16.91 0.03 -17.78
CA PRO A 143 -17.18 1.44 -17.95
C PRO A 143 -16.50 2.30 -16.87
N MET A 144 -16.02 3.48 -17.27
CA MET A 144 -15.40 4.42 -16.35
C MET A 144 -16.47 5.18 -15.54
N ASN A 145 -16.13 5.60 -14.31
CA ASN A 145 -16.96 6.43 -13.42
C ASN A 145 -18.28 5.79 -12.94
N ILE A 146 -18.30 4.46 -12.79
CA ILE A 146 -19.43 3.73 -12.22
C ILE A 146 -18.91 2.98 -10.97
N PRO A 147 -19.59 3.06 -9.81
CA PRO A 147 -19.22 2.31 -8.61
C PRO A 147 -19.52 0.81 -8.74
#